data_AF-A0A9P6MNN2-F1
#
_entry.id   AF-A0A9P6MNN2-F1
#
_cell.length_a   1.000
_cell.length_b   1.000
_cell.length_c   1.000
_cell.angle_alpha   90.00
_cell.angle_beta   90.00
_cell.angle_gamma   90.00
#
_symmetry.space_group_name_H-M   'P 1'
#
loop_
_entity.id
_entity.type
_entity.pdbx_description
1 polymer ?
#
loop_
_entity_poly.entity_id
_entity_poly.type
_entity_poly.pdbx_seq_one_letter_code
_entity_poly.pdbx_strand_id
1 'polypeptide(L)'
;MSTQISLDALPYVDKQIDEPGVRTLVDKLIASEMKRMPKPRDPATLFPDIELFKDNELMQQELDRVRRGKPMEPKLDLSRYQLEIPTVADTTTSSSSETPESSEPITPSASEELPEGRVLWLKALDNANAQLEHQNQRIMNLELVQKFGGNAWNIHNYQMEYDLSLLRKAVDDTKAEVIELNKLRKRDQLEAAESLQRLEAKWAEMISATLQVEVASASLEAELEQLKTYEANLCKELGVPLVQPSQQ
;
A
#
# COMPACT_ATOMS: atom_id res chain seq x y z
N MET A 1 -23.58 -9.69 18.39
CA MET A 1 -23.76 -8.43 19.16
C MET A 1 -22.46 -7.68 19.05
N SER A 2 -22.39 -6.66 18.19
CA SER A 2 -21.18 -5.85 18.07
C SER A 2 -21.10 -5.00 19.34
N THR A 3 -20.23 -5.38 20.26
CA THR A 3 -19.87 -4.53 21.40
C THR A 3 -19.32 -3.24 20.81
N GLN A 4 -20.10 -2.16 20.88
CA GLN A 4 -19.62 -0.83 20.51
C GLN A 4 -18.56 -0.43 21.55
N ILE A 5 -17.31 -0.79 21.28
CA ILE A 5 -16.17 -0.30 22.04
C ILE A 5 -16.03 1.16 21.61
N SER A 6 -16.42 2.08 22.49
CA SER A 6 -16.19 3.51 22.28
C SER A 6 -14.72 3.79 22.57
N LEU A 7 -13.89 3.68 21.54
CA LEU A 7 -12.51 4.13 21.58
C LEU A 7 -12.51 5.64 21.40
N ASP A 8 -12.27 6.38 22.49
CA ASP A 8 -12.17 7.83 22.47
C ASP A 8 -10.70 8.25 22.62
N ALA A 9 -10.25 9.12 21.72
CA ALA A 9 -8.94 9.73 21.71
C ALA A 9 -9.07 11.07 20.99
N LEU A 10 -8.47 12.14 21.52
CA LEU A 10 -8.65 13.50 21.02
C LEU A 10 -7.35 14.05 20.40
N PRO A 11 -6.94 13.62 19.18
CA PRO A 11 -5.70 14.06 18.53
C PRO A 11 -5.46 15.56 18.47
N TYR A 12 -6.51 16.40 18.37
CA TYR A 12 -6.35 17.86 18.30
C TYR A 12 -6.12 18.51 19.67
N VAL A 13 -6.41 17.78 20.77
CA VAL A 13 -6.34 18.26 22.15
C VAL A 13 -5.13 17.62 22.86
N ASP A 14 -4.94 16.31 22.70
CA ASP A 14 -3.91 15.49 23.36
C ASP A 14 -2.52 15.64 22.72
N LYS A 15 -1.95 16.84 22.77
CA LYS A 15 -0.62 17.14 22.19
C LYS A 15 0.56 16.51 22.95
N GLN A 16 0.32 15.93 24.12
CA GLN A 16 1.36 15.31 24.95
C GLN A 16 1.96 14.06 24.30
N ILE A 17 1.24 13.42 23.37
CA ILE A 17 1.74 12.26 22.61
C ILE A 17 2.88 12.67 21.65
N ASP A 18 2.88 13.92 21.19
CA ASP A 18 3.92 14.46 20.29
C ASP A 18 5.22 14.82 21.05
N GLU A 19 5.23 14.74 22.38
CA GLU A 19 6.46 14.96 23.15
C GLU A 19 7.51 13.88 22.85
N PRO A 20 8.79 14.27 22.65
CA PRO A 20 9.84 13.33 22.28
C PRO A 20 10.05 12.30 23.40
N GLY A 21 9.88 11.03 23.07
CA GLY A 21 10.08 9.91 23.99
C GLY A 21 8.79 9.21 24.43
N VAL A 22 7.65 9.91 24.52
CA VAL A 22 6.36 9.32 24.92
C VAL A 22 5.96 8.21 23.95
N ARG A 23 6.03 8.49 22.63
CA ARG A 23 5.77 7.48 21.59
C ARG A 23 6.63 6.24 21.73
N THR A 24 7.93 6.41 22.01
CA THR A 24 8.84 5.26 22.18
C THR A 24 8.52 4.42 23.41
N LEU A 25 8.04 5.05 24.48
CA LEU A 25 7.59 4.37 25.68
C LEU A 25 6.31 3.58 25.40
N VAL A 26 5.33 4.21 24.75
CA VAL A 26 4.08 3.56 24.33
C VAL A 26 4.36 2.37 23.42
N ASP A 27 5.24 2.52 22.43
CA ASP A 27 5.64 1.44 21.53
C ASP A 27 6.28 0.26 22.28
N LYS A 28 7.09 0.52 23.31
CA LYS A 28 7.66 -0.52 24.18
C LYS A 28 6.58 -1.26 24.97
N LEU A 29 5.60 -0.54 25.52
CA LEU A 29 4.48 -1.12 26.24
C LEU A 29 3.61 -1.97 25.31
N ILE A 30 3.29 -1.48 24.12
CA ILE A 30 2.59 -2.23 23.08
C ILE A 30 3.36 -3.49 22.72
N ALA A 31 4.67 -3.39 22.49
CA ALA A 31 5.50 -4.56 22.19
C ALA A 31 5.53 -5.59 23.33
N SER A 32 5.46 -5.14 24.59
CA SER A 32 5.38 -6.04 25.75
C SER A 32 4.05 -6.80 25.81
N GLU A 33 2.94 -6.14 25.46
CA GLU A 33 1.63 -6.77 25.37
C GLU A 33 1.49 -7.66 24.12
N MET A 34 2.04 -7.25 22.98
CA MET A 34 2.10 -8.08 21.78
C MET A 34 2.90 -9.37 21.98
N LYS A 35 3.87 -9.40 22.91
CA LYS A 35 4.57 -10.64 23.29
C LYS A 35 3.70 -11.58 24.13
N ARG A 36 2.76 -11.03 24.90
CA ARG A 36 1.83 -11.80 25.75
C ARG A 36 0.64 -12.33 24.95
N MET A 37 0.21 -11.58 23.95
CA MET A 37 -0.89 -11.95 23.07
C MET A 37 -0.44 -12.87 21.93
N PRO A 38 -1.32 -13.77 21.45
CA PRO A 38 -1.07 -14.47 20.20
C PRO A 38 -0.89 -13.46 19.06
N LYS A 39 -0.04 -13.79 18.09
CA LYS A 39 0.25 -12.89 16.96
C LYS A 39 -1.07 -12.44 16.31
N PRO A 40 -1.25 -11.12 16.06
CA PRO A 40 -2.41 -10.63 15.34
C PRO A 40 -2.51 -11.31 13.97
N ARG A 41 -3.73 -11.44 13.45
CA ARG A 41 -3.96 -11.92 12.09
C ARG A 41 -3.19 -11.04 11.12
N ASP A 42 -2.40 -11.65 10.23
CA ASP A 42 -1.61 -10.91 9.26
C ASP A 42 -2.53 -10.02 8.40
N PRO A 43 -2.23 -8.72 8.26
CA PRO A 43 -3.09 -7.81 7.50
C PRO A 43 -3.15 -8.17 6.01
N ALA A 44 -2.14 -8.89 5.51
CA ALA A 44 -2.13 -9.42 4.15
C ALA A 44 -3.24 -10.45 3.91
N THR A 45 -3.67 -11.19 4.94
CA THR A 45 -4.77 -12.17 4.85
C THR A 45 -6.16 -11.53 4.94
N LEU A 46 -6.24 -10.19 5.07
CA LEU A 46 -7.52 -9.47 5.03
C LEU A 46 -8.03 -9.30 3.60
N PHE A 47 -7.11 -9.28 2.63
CA PHE A 47 -7.45 -9.19 1.22
C PHE A 47 -7.33 -10.58 0.59
N PRO A 48 -8.30 -11.01 -0.21
CA PRO A 48 -8.16 -12.25 -0.96
C PRO A 48 -7.03 -12.09 -1.99
N ASP A 49 -6.21 -13.13 -2.15
CA ASP A 49 -5.21 -13.15 -3.21
C ASP A 49 -5.90 -13.03 -4.57
N ILE A 50 -5.58 -11.96 -5.30
CA ILE A 50 -6.09 -11.73 -6.65
C ILE A 50 -5.22 -12.55 -7.60
N GLU A 51 -5.76 -13.65 -8.11
CA GLU A 51 -5.17 -14.37 -9.23
C GLU A 51 -5.32 -13.53 -10.50
N LEU A 52 -4.20 -12.97 -10.96
CA LEU A 52 -4.14 -12.19 -12.21
C LEU A 52 -4.31 -13.11 -13.41
N PHE A 53 -5.01 -12.62 -14.44
CA PHE A 53 -5.16 -13.26 -15.76
C PHE A 53 -5.85 -14.63 -15.76
N LYS A 54 -6.88 -14.84 -14.92
CA LYS A 54 -7.70 -16.08 -14.90
C LYS A 54 -8.14 -16.55 -16.29
N ASP A 55 -8.51 -15.60 -17.14
CA ASP A 55 -9.10 -15.89 -18.45
C ASP A 55 -8.07 -16.18 -19.53
N ASN A 56 -6.77 -15.90 -19.30
CA ASN A 56 -5.74 -16.03 -20.33
C ASN A 56 -4.53 -16.82 -19.83
N GLU A 57 -4.48 -18.08 -20.26
CA GLU A 57 -3.42 -19.03 -19.92
C GLU A 57 -2.03 -18.57 -20.38
N LEU A 58 -1.93 -17.93 -21.56
CA LEU A 58 -0.63 -17.43 -22.06
C LEU A 58 -0.06 -16.34 -21.14
N MET A 59 -0.91 -15.45 -20.64
CA MET A 59 -0.47 -14.40 -19.72
C MET A 59 -0.12 -14.94 -18.33
N GLN A 60 -0.78 -16.01 -17.87
CA GLN A 60 -0.39 -16.70 -16.65
C GLN A 60 1.00 -17.34 -16.80
N GLN A 61 1.24 -18.03 -17.91
CA GLN A 61 2.53 -18.65 -18.20
C GLN A 61 3.66 -17.60 -18.26
N GLU A 62 3.39 -16.45 -18.89
CA GLU A 62 4.33 -15.33 -18.92
C GLU A 62 4.54 -14.69 -17.54
N LEU A 63 3.47 -14.54 -16.75
CA LEU A 63 3.58 -14.05 -15.37
C LEU A 63 4.44 -15.00 -14.53
N ASP A 64 4.26 -16.30 -14.67
CA ASP A 64 5.07 -17.32 -13.99
C ASP A 64 6.52 -17.32 -14.49
N ARG A 65 6.75 -17.12 -15.80
CA ARG A 65 8.09 -16.94 -16.37
C ARG A 65 8.80 -15.74 -15.76
N VAL A 66 8.11 -14.59 -15.69
CA VAL A 66 8.62 -13.34 -15.11
C VAL A 66 8.85 -13.49 -13.61
N ARG A 67 7.93 -14.12 -12.88
CA ARG A 67 8.09 -14.46 -11.44
C ARG A 67 9.34 -15.31 -11.20
N ARG A 68 9.67 -16.20 -12.13
CA ARG A 68 10.88 -17.03 -12.12
C ARG A 68 12.13 -16.30 -12.63
N GLY A 69 12.02 -15.04 -13.05
CA GLY A 69 13.13 -14.23 -13.56
C GLY A 69 13.75 -14.73 -14.87
N LYS A 70 13.06 -15.59 -15.62
CA LYS A 70 13.57 -16.09 -16.90
C LYS A 70 13.43 -15.00 -17.97
N PRO A 71 14.44 -14.72 -18.80
CA PRO A 71 14.31 -13.80 -19.94
C PRO A 71 13.33 -14.34 -20.98
N MET A 72 12.82 -13.46 -21.85
CA MET A 72 11.87 -13.85 -22.90
C MET A 72 12.67 -14.54 -24.02
N GLU A 73 12.38 -15.83 -24.25
CA GLU A 73 12.93 -16.60 -25.36
C GLU A 73 11.78 -17.20 -26.16
N PRO A 74 11.74 -17.02 -27.48
CA PRO A 74 12.76 -16.37 -28.33
C PRO A 74 12.70 -14.83 -28.26
N LYS A 75 13.87 -14.19 -28.41
CA LYS A 75 13.93 -12.75 -28.72
C LYS A 75 13.15 -12.52 -30.00
N LEU A 76 12.52 -11.34 -30.14
CA LEU A 76 11.76 -10.99 -31.34
C LEU A 76 12.61 -11.27 -32.58
N ASP A 77 12.16 -12.21 -33.42
CA ASP A 77 12.94 -12.65 -34.56
C ASP A 77 12.81 -11.62 -35.70
N LEU A 78 13.87 -10.82 -35.85
CA LEU A 78 13.99 -9.84 -36.91
C LEU A 78 14.60 -10.43 -38.19
N SER A 79 15.07 -11.69 -38.17
CA SER A 79 15.70 -12.34 -39.34
C SER A 79 14.73 -12.48 -40.51
N ARG A 80 13.42 -12.62 -40.23
CA ARG A 80 12.36 -12.64 -41.24
C ARG A 80 12.34 -11.41 -42.16
N TYR A 81 12.81 -10.27 -41.66
CA TYR A 81 12.87 -9.01 -42.42
C TYR A 81 14.26 -8.70 -42.96
N GLN A 82 15.24 -9.58 -42.76
CA GLN A 82 16.59 -9.45 -43.30
C GLN A 82 16.64 -10.14 -44.66
N LEU A 83 17.15 -9.42 -45.66
CA LEU A 83 17.35 -9.96 -47.01
C LEU A 83 18.76 -10.57 -47.07
N GLU A 84 18.90 -11.81 -46.59
CA GLU A 84 20.15 -12.55 -46.78
C GLU A 84 20.28 -12.95 -48.25
N ILE A 85 21.43 -12.64 -48.84
CA ILE A 85 21.73 -12.98 -50.23
C ILE A 85 22.00 -14.49 -50.26
N PRO A 86 21.39 -15.26 -51.19
CA PRO A 86 21.74 -16.67 -51.36
C PRO A 86 23.23 -16.78 -51.72
N THR A 87 24.03 -17.22 -50.74
CA THR A 87 25.48 -17.32 -50.91
C THR A 87 25.75 -18.67 -51.58
N VAL A 88 26.26 -18.66 -52.81
CA VAL A 88 26.63 -19.89 -53.56
C VAL A 88 27.85 -20.63 -52.96
N ALA A 89 28.29 -20.28 -51.75
CA ALA A 89 29.55 -20.74 -51.16
C ALA A 89 29.40 -21.94 -50.19
N ASP A 90 28.19 -22.32 -49.79
CA ASP A 90 27.98 -23.39 -48.80
C ASP A 90 28.08 -24.82 -49.38
N THR A 91 28.49 -24.98 -50.64
CA THR A 91 28.78 -26.29 -51.25
C THR A 91 30.20 -26.81 -51.01
N THR A 92 31.07 -26.07 -50.30
CA THR A 92 32.49 -26.47 -50.18
C THR A 92 33.01 -26.72 -48.77
N THR A 93 32.20 -26.59 -47.72
CA THR A 93 32.68 -26.86 -46.35
C THR A 93 31.72 -27.75 -45.57
N SER A 94 31.69 -29.03 -45.93
CA SER A 94 31.48 -30.14 -44.99
C SER A 94 31.88 -31.46 -45.65
N SER A 95 32.87 -32.12 -45.06
CA SER A 95 33.34 -33.48 -45.32
C SER A 95 34.33 -33.71 -46.47
N SER A 96 35.60 -33.56 -46.09
CA SER A 96 36.75 -34.36 -46.55
C SER A 96 36.49 -35.88 -46.59
N SER A 97 36.67 -36.53 -47.75
CA SER A 97 37.42 -37.80 -47.93
C SER A 97 37.43 -38.30 -49.39
N GLU A 98 38.64 -38.39 -49.95
CA GLU A 98 39.19 -39.43 -50.85
C GLU A 98 38.63 -39.71 -52.28
N THR A 99 39.53 -39.47 -53.25
CA THR A 99 39.83 -40.21 -54.52
C THR A 99 38.82 -40.31 -55.67
N PRO A 100 39.25 -40.06 -56.93
CA PRO A 100 38.40 -40.22 -58.12
C PRO A 100 38.72 -41.51 -58.88
N GLU A 101 37.71 -42.35 -59.18
CA GLU A 101 37.66 -43.14 -60.43
C GLU A 101 36.36 -43.95 -60.58
N SER A 102 36.01 -44.17 -61.85
CA SER A 102 35.05 -45.13 -62.42
C SER A 102 33.55 -44.75 -62.52
N SER A 103 33.19 -44.54 -63.78
CA SER A 103 31.91 -44.69 -64.46
C SER A 103 30.95 -45.75 -63.90
N GLU A 104 29.64 -45.45 -63.91
CA GLU A 104 28.55 -46.31 -64.42
C GLU A 104 27.19 -45.54 -64.46
N PRO A 105 26.14 -46.03 -65.17
CA PRO A 105 25.23 -45.22 -65.97
C PRO A 105 23.88 -44.86 -65.31
N ILE A 106 23.27 -43.83 -65.88
CA ILE A 106 22.01 -43.18 -65.48
C ILE A 106 20.81 -44.13 -65.66
N THR A 107 20.09 -44.41 -64.56
CA THR A 107 18.68 -44.81 -64.57
C THR A 107 17.82 -43.65 -64.03
N PRO A 108 16.76 -43.19 -64.73
CA PRO A 108 15.99 -42.03 -64.29
C PRO A 108 14.96 -42.45 -63.23
N SER A 109 15.27 -42.18 -61.96
CA SER A 109 14.33 -42.31 -60.85
C SER A 109 13.51 -41.01 -60.73
N ALA A 110 12.20 -41.13 -60.96
CA ALA A 110 11.22 -40.06 -60.80
C ALA A 110 11.00 -39.74 -59.30
N SER A 111 11.93 -39.02 -58.71
CA SER A 111 11.81 -38.24 -57.47
C SER A 111 13.09 -37.40 -57.33
N GLU A 112 13.36 -36.61 -58.37
CA GLU A 112 14.50 -35.70 -58.40
C GLU A 112 14.16 -34.53 -57.47
N GLU A 113 14.64 -34.60 -56.23
CA GLU A 113 14.68 -33.47 -55.32
C GLU A 113 15.27 -32.29 -56.11
N LEU A 114 14.54 -31.17 -56.17
CA LEU A 114 15.03 -29.96 -56.84
C LEU A 114 16.46 -29.71 -56.33
N PRO A 115 17.45 -29.45 -57.22
CA PRO A 115 18.83 -29.25 -56.80
C PRO A 115 18.87 -28.29 -55.60
N GLU A 116 19.55 -28.63 -54.51
CA GLU A 116 19.44 -27.90 -53.23
C GLU A 116 19.57 -26.38 -53.39
N GLY A 117 20.41 -25.93 -54.32
CA GLY A 117 20.53 -24.52 -54.72
C GLY A 117 19.21 -23.91 -55.22
N ARG A 118 18.44 -24.59 -56.06
CA ARG A 118 17.13 -24.13 -56.57
C ARG A 118 16.13 -23.90 -55.44
N VAL A 119 16.13 -24.74 -54.41
CA VAL A 119 15.24 -24.58 -53.23
C VAL A 119 15.62 -23.34 -52.44
N LEU A 120 16.92 -23.06 -52.27
CA LEU A 120 17.39 -21.85 -51.59
C LEU A 120 17.04 -20.57 -52.38
N TRP A 121 17.16 -20.59 -53.70
CA TRP A 121 16.76 -19.46 -54.55
C TRP A 121 15.26 -19.19 -54.51
N LEU A 122 14.42 -20.24 -54.46
CA LEU A 122 12.97 -20.09 -54.31
C LEU A 122 12.61 -19.47 -52.95
N LYS A 123 13.22 -19.94 -51.86
CA LYS A 123 13.04 -19.34 -50.53
C LYS A 123 13.48 -17.88 -50.48
N ALA A 124 14.59 -17.54 -51.13
CA ALA A 124 15.07 -16.16 -51.24
C ALA A 124 14.10 -15.29 -52.07
N LEU A 125 13.54 -15.82 -53.15
CA LEU A 125 12.54 -15.14 -53.97
C LEU A 125 11.24 -14.89 -53.19
N ASP A 126 10.76 -15.88 -52.43
CA ASP A 126 9.58 -15.74 -51.58
C ASP A 126 9.80 -14.69 -50.49
N ASN A 127 11.00 -14.66 -49.86
CA ASN A 127 11.38 -13.63 -48.90
C ASN A 127 11.41 -12.23 -49.55
N ALA A 128 12.01 -12.11 -50.75
CA ALA A 128 12.06 -10.84 -51.48
C ALA A 128 10.65 -10.32 -51.84
N ASN A 129 9.76 -11.20 -52.29
CA ASN A 129 8.36 -10.86 -52.58
C ASN A 129 7.62 -10.42 -51.31
N ALA A 130 7.79 -11.14 -50.20
CA ALA A 130 7.19 -10.76 -48.92
C ALA A 130 7.68 -9.39 -48.44
N GLN A 131 8.97 -9.09 -48.61
CA GLN A 131 9.53 -7.79 -48.25
C GLN A 131 9.02 -6.66 -49.14
N LEU A 132 8.89 -6.88 -50.46
CA LEU A 132 8.29 -5.90 -51.37
C LEU A 132 6.88 -5.53 -50.91
N GLU A 133 6.06 -6.51 -50.56
CA GLU A 133 4.72 -6.28 -50.04
C GLU A 133 4.73 -5.54 -48.70
N HIS A 134 5.65 -5.88 -47.78
CA HIS A 134 5.82 -5.12 -46.52
C HIS A 134 6.24 -3.66 -46.76
N GLN A 135 7.13 -3.38 -47.72
CA GLN A 135 7.49 -2.02 -48.06
C GLN A 135 6.31 -1.27 -48.69
N ASN A 136 5.54 -1.92 -49.55
CA ASN A 136 4.33 -1.36 -50.14
C ASN A 136 3.31 -0.98 -49.04
N GLN A 137 3.05 -1.90 -48.09
CA GLN A 137 2.22 -1.63 -46.91
C GLN A 137 2.77 -0.50 -46.05
N ARG A 138 4.09 -0.46 -45.83
CA ARG A 138 4.73 0.62 -45.08
C ARG A 138 4.54 1.98 -45.75
N ILE A 139 4.67 2.06 -47.07
CA ILE A 139 4.43 3.30 -47.83
C ILE A 139 2.98 3.74 -47.64
N MET A 140 2.00 2.84 -47.84
CA MET A 140 0.59 3.16 -47.62
C MET A 140 0.30 3.63 -46.19
N ASN A 141 0.87 2.96 -45.18
CA ASN A 141 0.70 3.36 -43.78
C ASN A 141 1.36 4.73 -43.50
N LEU A 142 2.54 4.99 -44.06
CA LEU A 142 3.23 6.27 -43.93
C LEU A 142 2.43 7.40 -44.60
N GLU A 143 1.83 7.16 -45.76
CA GLU A 143 0.93 8.11 -46.40
C GLU A 143 -0.29 8.42 -45.52
N LEU A 144 -0.85 7.42 -44.84
CA LEU A 144 -1.97 7.60 -43.91
C LEU A 144 -1.54 8.43 -42.68
N VAL A 145 -0.40 8.10 -42.08
CA VAL A 145 0.15 8.84 -40.93
C VAL A 145 0.53 10.26 -41.33
N GLN A 146 1.07 10.48 -42.52
CA GLN A 146 1.39 11.81 -43.01
C GLN A 146 0.13 12.68 -43.18
N LYS A 147 -0.99 12.08 -43.63
CA LYS A 147 -2.27 12.79 -43.82
C LYS A 147 -3.01 13.05 -42.51
N PHE A 148 -3.08 12.06 -41.61
CA PHE A 148 -3.97 12.09 -40.44
C PHE A 148 -3.26 12.07 -39.09
N GLY A 149 -1.98 11.70 -39.03
CA GLY A 149 -1.24 11.49 -37.79
C GLY A 149 -1.16 12.74 -36.92
N GLY A 150 -0.91 13.91 -37.51
CA GLY A 150 -0.89 15.18 -36.77
C GLY A 150 -2.24 15.51 -36.11
N ASN A 151 -3.33 15.37 -36.86
CA ASN A 151 -4.68 15.62 -36.34
C ASN A 151 -5.08 14.58 -35.26
N ALA A 152 -4.79 13.30 -35.49
CA ALA A 152 -5.06 12.24 -34.53
C ALA A 152 -4.30 12.45 -33.21
N TRP A 153 -3.02 12.83 -33.28
CA TRP A 153 -2.21 13.13 -32.11
C TRP A 153 -2.75 14.32 -31.32
N ASN A 154 -3.17 15.39 -32.01
CA ASN A 154 -3.76 16.55 -31.35
C ASN A 154 -5.06 16.18 -30.61
N ILE A 155 -5.95 15.40 -31.24
CA ILE A 155 -7.18 14.93 -30.59
C ILE A 155 -6.85 14.08 -29.37
N HIS A 156 -5.90 13.15 -29.49
CA HIS A 156 -5.44 12.35 -28.36
C HIS A 156 -4.91 13.22 -27.22
N ASN A 157 -4.09 14.24 -27.54
CA ASN A 157 -3.59 15.17 -26.52
C ASN A 157 -4.74 15.93 -25.83
N TYR A 158 -5.73 16.43 -26.59
CA TYR A 158 -6.91 17.07 -26.00
C TYR A 158 -7.71 16.13 -25.07
N GLN A 159 -7.85 14.86 -25.44
CA GLN A 159 -8.49 13.85 -24.60
C GLN A 159 -7.69 13.63 -23.31
N MET A 160 -6.37 13.50 -23.40
CA MET A 160 -5.50 13.34 -22.23
C MET A 160 -5.51 14.57 -21.33
N GLU A 161 -5.51 15.78 -21.89
CA GLU A 161 -5.64 17.03 -21.11
C GLU A 161 -7.01 17.11 -20.41
N TYR A 162 -8.08 16.67 -21.06
CA TYR A 162 -9.40 16.57 -20.45
C TYR A 162 -9.42 15.57 -19.29
N ASP A 163 -8.91 14.35 -19.49
CA ASP A 163 -8.85 13.33 -18.45
C ASP A 163 -8.01 13.78 -17.26
N LEU A 164 -6.89 14.46 -17.51
CA LEU A 164 -6.07 15.08 -16.47
C LEU A 164 -6.85 16.13 -15.70
N SER A 165 -7.65 16.96 -16.38
CA SER A 165 -8.47 17.99 -15.71
C SER A 165 -9.55 17.36 -14.82
N LEU A 166 -10.16 16.27 -15.28
CA LEU A 166 -11.18 15.52 -14.55
C LEU A 166 -10.60 14.86 -13.30
N LEU A 167 -9.46 14.18 -13.45
CA LEU A 167 -8.77 13.54 -12.33
C LEU A 167 -8.28 14.55 -11.30
N ARG A 168 -7.76 15.70 -11.75
CA ARG A 168 -7.38 16.81 -10.84
C ARG A 168 -8.58 17.31 -10.04
N LYS A 169 -9.71 17.53 -10.70
CA LYS A 169 -10.95 17.94 -10.02
C LYS A 169 -11.38 16.91 -8.96
N ALA A 170 -11.37 15.62 -9.29
CA ALA A 170 -11.72 14.58 -8.31
C ALA A 170 -10.77 14.56 -7.10
N VAL A 171 -9.47 14.82 -7.31
CA VAL A 171 -8.49 14.97 -6.22
C VAL A 171 -8.79 16.20 -5.37
N ASP A 172 -9.17 17.32 -5.99
CA ASP A 172 -9.48 18.54 -5.24
C ASP A 172 -10.80 18.41 -4.46
N ASP A 173 -11.82 17.78 -5.03
CA ASP A 173 -13.10 17.50 -4.37
C ASP A 173 -12.89 16.58 -3.14
N THR A 174 -12.14 15.48 -3.30
CA THR A 174 -11.83 14.58 -2.17
C THR A 174 -10.99 15.24 -1.09
N LYS A 175 -10.04 16.12 -1.46
CA LYS A 175 -9.30 16.94 -0.48
C LYS A 175 -10.21 17.90 0.26
N ALA A 176 -11.17 18.54 -0.43
CA ALA A 176 -12.12 19.44 0.20
C ALA A 176 -12.99 18.67 1.22
N GLU A 177 -13.49 17.49 0.87
CA GLU A 177 -14.23 16.61 1.78
C GLU A 177 -13.39 16.23 3.02
N VAL A 178 -12.13 15.86 2.83
CA VAL A 178 -11.20 15.56 3.95
C VAL A 178 -11.00 16.78 4.85
N ILE A 179 -10.85 17.98 4.27
CA ILE A 179 -10.68 19.21 5.03
C ILE A 179 -11.94 19.52 5.84
N GLU A 180 -13.13 19.39 5.25
CA GLU A 180 -14.40 19.60 5.98
C GLU A 180 -14.58 18.60 7.12
N LEU A 181 -14.28 17.32 6.89
CA LEU A 181 -14.29 16.31 7.96
C LEU A 181 -13.30 16.65 9.08
N ASN A 182 -12.10 17.11 8.76
CA ASN A 182 -11.11 17.51 9.76
C ASN A 182 -11.55 18.75 10.54
N LYS A 183 -12.23 19.71 9.89
CA LYS A 183 -12.83 20.87 10.58
C LYS A 183 -13.91 20.43 11.58
N LEU A 184 -14.81 19.54 11.16
CA LEU A 184 -15.86 19.00 12.03
C LEU A 184 -15.27 18.23 13.21
N ARG A 185 -14.33 17.32 12.96
CA ARG A 185 -13.60 16.59 14.02
C ARG A 185 -12.95 17.54 15.02
N LYS A 186 -12.26 18.57 14.52
CA LYS A 186 -11.61 19.55 15.39
C LYS A 186 -12.64 20.30 16.26
N ARG A 187 -13.79 20.69 15.70
CA ARG A 187 -14.86 21.34 16.47
C ARG A 187 -15.37 20.42 17.57
N ASP A 188 -15.71 19.18 17.24
CA ASP A 188 -16.25 18.19 18.18
C ASP A 188 -15.25 17.92 19.32
N GLN A 189 -13.97 17.76 19.01
CA GLN A 189 -12.94 17.52 20.01
C GLN A 189 -12.70 18.73 20.92
N LEU A 190 -12.77 19.95 20.40
CA LEU A 190 -12.64 21.17 21.22
C LEU A 190 -13.83 21.35 22.16
N GLU A 191 -15.05 21.07 21.69
CA GLU A 191 -16.26 21.08 22.52
C GLU A 191 -16.20 20.03 23.63
N ALA A 192 -15.77 18.80 23.30
CA ALA A 192 -15.54 17.75 24.28
C ALA A 192 -14.45 18.15 25.29
N ALA A 193 -13.34 18.74 24.84
CA ALA A 193 -12.26 19.20 25.71
C ALA A 193 -12.72 20.26 26.71
N GLU A 194 -13.53 21.23 26.28
CA GLU A 194 -14.10 22.24 27.19
C GLU A 194 -14.97 21.55 28.27
N SER A 195 -15.78 20.57 27.87
CA SER A 195 -16.60 19.82 28.83
C SER A 195 -15.77 19.01 29.83
N LEU A 196 -14.68 18.39 29.37
CA LEU A 196 -13.74 17.64 30.20
C LEU A 196 -13.02 18.55 31.19
N GLN A 197 -12.50 19.70 30.74
CA GLN A 197 -11.87 20.70 31.61
C GLN A 197 -12.83 21.20 32.69
N ARG A 198 -14.10 21.43 32.33
CA ARG A 198 -15.12 21.85 33.30
C ARG A 198 -15.40 20.76 34.33
N LEU A 199 -15.47 19.49 33.90
CA LEU A 199 -15.69 18.37 34.80
C LEU A 199 -14.47 18.11 35.70
N GLU A 200 -13.26 18.24 35.17
CA GLU A 200 -12.01 18.14 35.91
C GLU A 200 -11.90 19.24 36.98
N ALA A 201 -12.24 20.49 36.63
CA ALA A 201 -12.27 21.59 37.59
C ALA A 201 -13.27 21.34 38.73
N LYS A 202 -14.49 20.89 38.41
CA LYS A 202 -15.49 20.52 39.42
C LYS A 202 -15.02 19.36 40.29
N TRP A 203 -14.36 18.38 39.70
CA TRP A 203 -13.81 17.24 40.42
C TRP A 203 -12.71 17.67 41.38
N ALA A 204 -11.78 18.52 40.95
CA ALA A 204 -10.74 19.09 41.79
C ALA A 204 -11.31 19.95 42.92
N GLU A 205 -12.34 20.76 42.63
CA GLU A 205 -13.07 21.54 43.63
C GLU A 205 -13.74 20.64 44.68
N MET A 206 -14.42 19.57 44.25
CA MET A 206 -15.08 18.63 45.15
C MET A 206 -14.08 17.87 46.04
N ILE A 207 -12.93 17.50 45.49
CA ILE A 207 -11.84 16.90 46.28
C ILE A 207 -11.29 17.90 47.30
N SER A 208 -11.02 19.14 46.88
CA SER A 208 -10.56 20.20 47.76
C SER A 208 -11.56 20.49 48.88
N ALA A 209 -12.86 20.55 48.56
CA ALA A 209 -13.93 20.73 49.54
C ALA A 209 -14.01 19.56 50.53
N THR A 210 -13.88 18.32 50.06
CA THR A 210 -13.86 17.14 50.92
C THR A 210 -12.66 17.20 51.87
N LEU A 211 -11.47 17.52 51.35
CA LEU A 211 -10.26 17.67 52.15
C LEU A 211 -10.39 18.81 53.17
N GLN A 212 -11.00 19.94 52.80
CA GLN A 212 -11.24 21.06 53.71
C GLN A 212 -12.16 20.66 54.86
N VAL A 213 -13.22 19.88 54.59
CA VAL A 213 -14.13 19.36 55.61
C VAL A 213 -13.42 18.36 56.53
N GLU A 214 -12.61 17.46 55.97
CA GLU A 214 -11.80 16.51 56.75
C GLU A 214 -10.83 17.25 57.69
N VAL A 215 -10.11 18.25 57.18
CA VAL A 215 -9.18 19.06 57.99
C VAL A 215 -9.92 19.84 59.07
N ALA A 216 -11.06 20.46 58.75
CA ALA A 216 -11.87 21.20 59.73
C ALA A 216 -12.46 20.27 60.82
N SER A 217 -12.88 19.06 60.45
CA SER A 217 -13.36 18.06 61.40
C SER A 217 -12.25 17.63 62.35
N ALA A 218 -11.05 17.36 61.82
CA ALA A 218 -9.89 16.98 62.63
C ALA A 218 -9.44 18.11 63.57
N SER A 219 -9.49 19.38 63.12
CA SER A 219 -9.15 20.52 64.00
C SER A 219 -10.18 20.70 65.12
N LEU A 220 -11.48 20.57 64.81
CA LEU A 220 -12.55 20.66 65.82
C LEU A 220 -12.48 19.50 66.82
N GLU A 221 -12.16 18.29 66.36
CA GLU A 221 -11.94 17.14 67.25
C GLU A 221 -10.75 17.37 68.20
N ALA A 222 -9.65 17.94 67.70
CA ALA A 222 -8.49 18.30 68.53
C ALA A 222 -8.83 19.40 69.55
N GLU A 223 -9.60 20.42 69.18
CA GLU A 223 -10.09 21.46 70.11
C GLU A 223 -11.03 20.87 71.17
N LEU A 224 -11.94 19.97 70.78
CA LEU A 224 -12.83 19.28 71.72
C LEU A 224 -12.04 18.40 72.69
N GLU A 225 -10.97 17.74 72.24
CA GLU A 225 -10.08 16.98 73.10
C GLU A 225 -9.35 17.88 74.10
N GLN A 226 -8.81 19.02 73.65
CA GLN A 226 -8.21 20.02 74.53
C GLN A 226 -9.20 20.53 75.58
N LEU A 227 -10.43 20.88 75.19
CA LEU A 227 -11.46 21.34 76.11
C LEU A 227 -11.88 20.25 77.12
N LYS A 228 -12.00 18.99 76.69
CA LYS A 228 -12.26 17.86 77.60
C LYS A 228 -11.13 17.67 78.60
N THR A 229 -9.88 17.80 78.18
CA THR A 229 -8.75 17.71 79.12
C THR A 229 -8.75 18.88 80.11
N TYR A 230 -9.09 20.09 79.67
CA TYR A 230 -9.23 21.26 80.54
C TYR A 230 -10.37 21.10 81.56
N GLU A 231 -11.55 20.65 81.12
CA GLU A 231 -12.68 20.33 82.01
C GLU A 231 -12.29 19.26 83.04
N ALA A 232 -11.64 18.19 82.62
CA ALA A 232 -11.19 17.13 83.51
C ALA A 232 -10.18 17.63 84.57
N ASN A 233 -9.31 18.57 84.20
CA ASN A 233 -8.37 19.20 85.14
C ASN A 233 -9.11 20.12 86.14
N LEU A 234 -10.04 20.94 85.65
CA LEU A 234 -10.83 21.84 86.50
C LEU A 234 -11.75 21.08 87.47
N CYS A 235 -12.38 19.99 87.03
CA CYS A 235 -13.15 19.10 87.90
C CYS A 235 -12.30 18.50 89.03
N LYS A 236 -11.04 18.14 88.74
CA LYS A 236 -10.09 17.67 89.78
C LYS A 236 -9.75 18.77 90.78
N GLU A 237 -9.55 20.00 90.31
CA GLU A 237 -9.24 21.15 91.19
C GLU A 237 -10.43 21.54 92.09
N LEU A 238 -11.66 21.48 91.57
CA LEU A 238 -12.87 21.86 92.30
C LEU A 238 -13.48 20.72 93.13
N GLY A 239 -12.98 19.49 93.02
CA GLY A 239 -13.47 18.32 93.75
C GLY A 239 -14.88 17.85 93.36
N VAL A 240 -15.37 18.27 92.18
CA VAL A 240 -16.70 17.92 91.66
C VAL A 240 -16.55 16.75 90.66
N PRO A 241 -17.35 15.67 90.77
CA PRO A 241 -17.28 14.55 89.84
C PRO A 241 -17.71 14.97 88.42
N LEU A 242 -16.97 14.48 87.42
CA LEU A 242 -17.26 14.68 85.99
C LEU A 242 -18.70 14.26 85.66
N VAL A 243 -19.51 15.21 85.21
CA VAL A 243 -20.85 14.93 84.69
C VAL A 243 -20.69 14.29 83.31
N GLN A 244 -20.97 13.00 83.19
CA GLN A 244 -20.95 12.35 81.88
C GLN A 244 -22.14 12.82 81.04
N PRO A 245 -21.94 13.08 79.74
CA PRO A 245 -23.03 13.49 78.87
C PRO A 245 -24.08 12.37 78.81
N SER A 246 -25.35 12.74 79.00
CA SER A 246 -26.50 11.88 78.77
C SER A 246 -26.52 11.45 77.30
N GLN A 247 -26.22 10.17 77.06
CA GLN A 247 -26.32 9.56 75.73
C GLN A 247 -27.78 9.59 75.25
N GLN A 248 -28.02 10.24 74.12
CA GLN A 248 -29.16 10.00 73.24
C GLN A 248 -28.64 9.35 71.95
#